data_AF-A0A0W7YTG1-F1
#
_entry.id   AF-A0A0W7YTG1-F1
#
_cell.length_a   1.000
_cell.length_b   1.000
_cell.length_c   1.000
_cell.angle_alpha   90.00
_cell.angle_beta   90.00
_cell.angle_gamma   90.00
#
_symmetry.space_group_name_H-M   'P 1'
#
loop_
_entity.id
_entity.type
_entity.pdbx_description
1 polymer ?
#
loop_
_entity_poly.entity_id
_entity_poly.type
_entity_poly.pdbx_seq_one_letter_code
_entity_poly.pdbx_strand_id
1 'polypeptide(L)'
;MSDDLTYVHMQWEWMDPQLVVISILVALVTAMLAVHVCTRAQRTAPGPRRTGMAAAGVLLLGGGIWSMHFIGMQAFTPCAAGTFSILHSALSALPSLLAAGVVVHTLLLQQAQWWRVLLSGVALGLGVASMHFWGMFASDAAYLMHHAPKGLLLALGLGLAMALFSVVLYRRMQSVGARPMLITLVSGGVMGATTASMHYIAMDAIYILVGQGDSEAGARRCTGPP
;
A
#
# COMPACT_ATOMS: atom_id res chain seq x y z
N MET A 1 39.92 0.11 -12.33
CA MET A 1 39.17 -0.44 -11.18
C MET A 1 37.72 -0.12 -11.42
N SER A 2 37.06 -0.97 -12.20
CA SER A 2 35.62 -0.99 -12.41
C SER A 2 35.04 -1.80 -11.26
N ASP A 3 34.42 -1.13 -10.29
CA ASP A 3 33.71 -1.79 -9.20
C ASP A 3 32.52 -2.56 -9.80
N ASP A 4 32.69 -3.87 -9.97
CA ASP A 4 31.62 -4.78 -10.40
C ASP A 4 30.60 -4.91 -9.25
N LEU A 5 29.62 -4.00 -9.27
CA LEU A 5 28.44 -4.04 -8.41
C LEU A 5 27.52 -5.17 -8.89
N THR A 6 27.50 -6.29 -8.17
CA THR A 6 26.55 -7.38 -8.44
C THR A 6 25.15 -6.99 -7.98
N TYR A 7 24.22 -6.86 -8.93
CA TYR A 7 22.80 -6.68 -8.67
C TYR A 7 22.19 -7.98 -8.16
N VAL A 8 21.92 -8.09 -6.86
CA VAL A 8 21.12 -9.19 -6.33
C VAL A 8 19.66 -8.77 -6.39
N HIS A 9 18.90 -9.37 -7.32
CA HIS A 9 17.44 -9.25 -7.30
C HIS A 9 16.88 -9.85 -6.02
N MET A 10 15.86 -9.21 -5.45
CA MET A 10 15.18 -9.68 -4.25
C MET A 10 14.71 -11.12 -4.46
N GLN A 11 15.26 -12.06 -3.68
CA GLN A 11 14.83 -13.45 -3.71
C GLN A 11 13.69 -13.62 -2.71
N TRP A 12 12.52 -14.07 -3.16
CA TRP A 12 11.34 -14.37 -2.34
C TRP A 12 11.64 -15.33 -1.17
N GLU A 13 12.75 -16.05 -1.24
CA GLU A 13 13.28 -16.92 -0.19
C GLU A 13 13.60 -16.17 1.11
N TRP A 14 13.81 -14.85 1.07
CA TRP A 14 14.15 -14.04 2.25
C TRP A 14 12.92 -13.39 2.93
N MET A 15 11.71 -13.66 2.41
CA MET A 15 10.47 -13.15 2.99
C MET A 15 9.87 -14.17 3.96
N ASP A 16 9.51 -13.71 5.16
CA ASP A 16 8.67 -14.52 6.06
C ASP A 16 7.27 -14.69 5.44
N PRO A 17 6.88 -15.91 5.02
CA PRO A 17 5.60 -16.12 4.34
C PRO A 17 4.41 -15.82 5.25
N GLN A 18 4.54 -15.93 6.57
CA GLN A 18 3.46 -15.62 7.51
C GLN A 18 3.18 -14.12 7.53
N LEU A 19 4.22 -13.29 7.61
CA LEU A 19 4.07 -11.83 7.59
C LEU A 19 3.56 -11.32 6.23
N VAL A 20 3.98 -11.95 5.12
CA VAL A 20 3.43 -11.66 3.79
C VAL A 20 1.92 -11.92 3.76
N VAL A 21 1.48 -13.08 4.23
CA VAL A 21 0.05 -13.41 4.27
C VAL A 21 -0.72 -12.44 5.17
N ILE A 22 -0.19 -12.12 6.36
CA ILE A 22 -0.81 -11.16 7.29
C ILE A 22 -0.93 -9.78 6.64
N SER A 23 0.13 -9.30 5.99
CA SER A 23 0.16 -8.04 5.24
C SER A 23 -0.96 -7.97 4.19
N ILE A 24 -1.09 -9.01 3.35
CA ILE A 24 -2.14 -9.11 2.33
C ILE A 24 -3.53 -9.13 2.98
N LEU A 25 -3.72 -9.91 4.04
CA LEU A 25 -5.00 -9.99 4.76
C LEU A 25 -5.39 -8.65 5.37
N VAL A 26 -4.43 -7.91 5.94
CA VAL A 26 -4.66 -6.56 6.48
C VAL A 26 -5.15 -5.63 5.36
N ALA A 27 -4.48 -5.61 4.19
CA ALA A 27 -4.95 -4.80 3.07
C ALA A 27 -6.36 -5.17 2.60
N LEU A 28 -6.67 -6.47 2.48
CA LEU A 28 -7.98 -6.95 2.06
C LEU A 28 -9.08 -6.56 3.06
N VAL A 29 -8.88 -6.88 4.34
CA VAL A 29 -9.89 -6.66 5.38
C VAL A 29 -10.14 -5.17 5.58
N THR A 30 -9.09 -4.35 5.66
CA THR A 30 -9.23 -2.91 5.88
C THR A 30 -9.87 -2.20 4.69
N ALA A 31 -9.53 -2.57 3.46
CA ALA A 31 -10.19 -2.05 2.25
C ALA A 31 -11.66 -2.47 2.18
N MET A 32 -11.99 -3.73 2.48
CA MET A 32 -13.38 -4.19 2.57
C MET A 32 -14.16 -3.43 3.65
N LEU A 33 -13.60 -3.26 4.84
CA LEU A 33 -14.26 -2.50 5.92
C LEU A 33 -14.45 -1.03 5.53
N ALA A 34 -13.46 -0.40 4.90
CA ALA A 34 -13.60 0.98 4.42
C ALA A 34 -14.74 1.13 3.41
N VAL A 35 -14.81 0.22 2.43
CA VAL A 35 -15.90 0.18 1.43
C VAL A 35 -17.25 -0.11 2.08
N HIS A 36 -17.30 -1.03 3.06
CA HIS A 36 -18.51 -1.34 3.81
C HIS A 36 -19.06 -0.10 4.54
N VAL A 37 -18.18 0.58 5.28
CA VAL A 37 -18.54 1.79 6.03
C VAL A 37 -18.95 2.91 5.08
N CYS A 38 -18.26 3.11 3.95
CA CYS A 38 -18.65 4.09 2.93
C CYS A 38 -20.02 3.80 2.32
N THR A 39 -20.29 2.53 1.97
CA THR A 39 -21.59 2.10 1.42
C THR A 39 -22.72 2.38 2.42
N ARG A 40 -22.46 2.17 3.70
CA ARG A 40 -23.43 2.38 4.77
C ARG A 40 -23.59 3.88 5.11
N ALA A 41 -22.52 4.66 5.01
CA ALA A 41 -22.53 6.11 5.18
C ALA A 41 -23.32 6.82 4.08
N GLN A 42 -23.25 6.34 2.82
CA GLN A 42 -24.07 6.88 1.73
C GLN A 42 -25.58 6.74 1.96
N ARG A 43 -26.00 5.71 2.71
CA ARG A 43 -27.41 5.44 3.05
C ARG A 43 -27.85 6.13 4.35
N THR A 44 -26.94 6.82 5.03
CA THR A 44 -27.20 7.50 6.28
C THR A 44 -27.47 8.98 6.00
N ALA A 45 -28.48 9.56 6.65
CA ALA A 45 -28.79 10.98 6.54
C ALA A 45 -27.57 11.87 6.87
N PRO A 46 -27.45 13.06 6.27
CA PRO A 46 -26.40 14.01 6.65
C PRO A 46 -26.43 14.31 8.15
N GLY A 47 -25.26 14.28 8.80
CA GLY A 47 -25.14 14.49 10.24
C GLY A 47 -23.89 13.83 10.85
N PRO A 48 -23.71 13.94 12.18
CA PRO A 48 -22.51 13.50 12.88
C PRO A 48 -22.22 12.00 12.69
N ARG A 49 -23.26 11.17 12.60
CA ARG A 49 -23.13 9.74 12.31
C ARG A 49 -22.48 9.48 10.95
N ARG A 50 -22.91 10.18 9.90
CA ARG A 50 -22.33 10.06 8.56
C ARG A 50 -20.88 10.53 8.55
N THR A 51 -20.57 11.61 9.26
CA THR A 51 -19.20 12.12 9.41
C THR A 51 -18.29 11.13 10.16
N GLY A 52 -18.78 10.54 11.26
CA GLY A 52 -18.03 9.52 12.00
C GLY A 52 -17.74 8.27 11.17
N MET A 53 -18.70 7.85 10.34
CA MET A 53 -18.48 6.75 9.38
C MET A 53 -17.48 7.13 8.29
N ALA A 54 -17.53 8.36 7.78
CA ALA A 54 -16.53 8.84 6.82
C ALA A 54 -15.12 8.82 7.43
N ALA A 55 -14.96 9.35 8.64
CA ALA A 55 -13.69 9.32 9.38
C ALA A 55 -13.18 7.89 9.60
N ALA A 56 -14.06 6.97 10.01
CA ALA A 56 -13.73 5.56 10.14
C ALA A 56 -13.28 4.95 8.81
N GLY A 57 -13.94 5.27 7.70
CA GLY A 57 -13.53 4.83 6.36
C GLY A 57 -12.14 5.33 5.97
N VAL A 58 -11.79 6.58 6.31
CA VAL A 58 -10.47 7.15 6.06
C VAL A 58 -9.39 6.44 6.89
N LEU A 59 -9.66 6.22 8.17
CA LEU A 59 -8.73 5.52 9.06
C LEU A 59 -8.52 4.06 8.64
N LEU A 60 -9.59 3.37 8.24
CA LEU A 60 -9.51 2.00 7.74
C LEU A 60 -8.70 1.92 6.46
N LEU A 61 -9.00 2.76 5.47
CA LEU A 61 -8.30 2.72 4.18
C LEU A 61 -6.85 3.21 4.31
N GLY A 62 -6.64 4.43 4.81
CA GLY A 62 -5.30 5.03 4.91
C GLY A 62 -4.40 4.33 5.93
N GLY A 63 -4.97 3.97 7.09
CA GLY A 63 -4.29 3.19 8.12
C GLY A 63 -4.02 1.76 7.68
N GLY A 64 -4.94 1.13 6.94
CA GLY A 64 -4.75 -0.20 6.37
C GLY A 64 -3.62 -0.27 5.36
N ILE A 65 -3.52 0.72 4.45
CA ILE A 65 -2.39 0.84 3.52
C ILE A 65 -1.08 0.99 4.30
N TRP A 66 -1.05 1.86 5.31
CA TRP A 66 0.12 2.09 6.17
C TRP A 66 0.53 0.82 6.93
N SER A 67 -0.38 0.19 7.65
CA SER A 67 -0.09 -1.05 8.40
C SER A 67 0.36 -2.17 7.47
N MET A 68 -0.30 -2.37 6.32
CA MET A 68 0.13 -3.37 5.34
C MET A 68 1.56 -3.12 4.87
N HIS A 69 1.90 -1.87 4.53
CA HIS A 69 3.25 -1.53 4.09
C HIS A 69 4.31 -1.89 5.13
N PHE A 70 4.13 -1.52 6.40
CA PHE A 70 5.10 -1.83 7.44
C PHE A 70 5.17 -3.32 7.77
N ILE A 71 4.03 -4.03 7.79
CA ILE A 71 4.04 -5.49 7.98
C ILE A 71 4.78 -6.18 6.82
N GLY A 72 4.56 -5.72 5.57
CA GLY A 72 5.26 -6.22 4.40
C GLY A 72 6.76 -5.92 4.42
N MET A 73 7.15 -4.71 4.86
CA MET A 73 8.55 -4.35 5.08
C MET A 73 9.20 -5.20 6.17
N GLN A 74 8.49 -5.51 7.27
CA GLN A 74 8.98 -6.39 8.34
C GLN A 74 9.10 -7.84 7.91
N ALA A 75 8.32 -8.27 6.90
CA ALA A 75 8.47 -9.59 6.30
C ALA A 75 9.81 -9.73 5.57
N PHE A 76 10.38 -8.60 5.12
CA PHE A 76 11.70 -8.56 4.52
C PHE A 76 12.74 -8.28 5.60
N THR A 77 13.63 -9.24 5.84
CA THR A 77 14.72 -9.08 6.80
C THR A 77 16.00 -8.74 6.03
N PRO A 78 16.34 -7.46 5.79
CA PRO A 78 17.68 -7.16 5.32
C PRO A 78 18.67 -7.62 6.40
N CYS A 79 19.87 -8.08 6.01
CA CYS A 79 20.86 -8.66 6.90
C CYS A 79 21.38 -7.71 8.01
N ALA A 80 20.87 -6.49 8.06
CA ALA A 80 20.90 -5.60 9.20
C ALA A 80 19.44 -5.40 9.68
N ALA A 81 19.14 -5.83 10.90
CA ALA A 81 17.87 -5.54 11.57
C ALA A 81 17.69 -4.01 11.64
N GLY A 82 17.01 -3.44 10.64
CA GLY A 82 16.75 -2.01 10.58
C GLY A 82 15.69 -1.67 11.61
N THR A 83 16.07 -0.94 12.65
CA THR A 83 15.08 -0.32 13.53
C THR A 83 14.28 0.71 12.75
N PHE A 84 12.99 0.79 13.04
CA PHE A 84 12.12 1.81 12.48
C PHE A 84 11.97 2.95 13.48
N SER A 85 12.24 4.18 13.04
CA SER A 85 11.91 5.33 13.86
C SER A 85 10.40 5.44 14.00
N ILE A 86 9.89 5.35 15.23
CA ILE A 86 8.45 5.41 15.54
C ILE A 86 7.83 6.70 14.98
N LEU A 87 8.54 7.82 15.10
CA LEU A 87 8.05 9.13 14.66
C LEU A 87 7.93 9.21 13.14
N HIS A 88 8.98 8.84 12.40
CA HIS A 88 8.94 8.86 10.93
C HIS A 88 7.95 7.83 10.39
N SER A 89 7.85 6.67 11.04
CA SER A 89 6.87 5.64 10.69
C SER A 89 5.44 6.17 10.87
N ALA A 90 5.13 6.80 12.01
CA ALA A 90 3.81 7.39 12.23
C ALA A 90 3.49 8.55 11.27
N LEU A 91 4.47 9.42 10.99
CA LEU A 91 4.28 10.54 10.05
C LEU A 91 4.08 10.08 8.61
N SER A 92 4.69 8.95 8.21
CA SER A 92 4.47 8.38 6.88
C SER A 92 3.01 7.98 6.62
N ALA A 93 2.20 7.77 7.67
CA ALA A 93 0.76 7.50 7.51
C ALA A 93 -0.03 8.72 6.98
N LEU A 94 0.49 9.94 7.12
CA LEU A 94 -0.24 11.16 6.74
C LEU A 94 -0.59 11.20 5.24
N PRO A 95 0.35 10.97 4.30
CA PRO A 95 0.01 10.89 2.88
C PRO A 95 -1.10 9.88 2.54
N SER A 96 -1.07 8.68 3.13
CA SER A 96 -2.10 7.66 2.84
C SER A 96 -3.45 8.03 3.45
N LEU A 97 -3.47 8.64 4.64
CA LEU A 97 -4.69 9.14 5.28
C LEU A 97 -5.33 10.30 4.50
N LEU A 98 -4.53 11.26 4.04
CA LEU A 98 -5.04 12.37 3.23
C LEU A 98 -5.63 11.88 1.92
N ALA A 99 -4.92 10.96 1.25
CA ALA A 99 -5.38 10.37 0.01
C ALA A 99 -6.65 9.52 0.19
N ALA A 100 -6.72 8.72 1.26
CA ALA A 100 -7.93 8.02 1.66
C ALA A 100 -9.10 8.98 1.93
N GLY A 101 -8.83 10.16 2.50
CA GLY A 101 -9.78 11.26 2.65
C GLY A 101 -10.43 11.67 1.33
N VAL A 102 -9.62 11.89 0.29
CA VAL A 102 -10.11 12.25 -1.06
C VAL A 102 -10.95 11.13 -1.67
N VAL A 103 -10.52 9.88 -1.51
CA VAL A 103 -11.26 8.70 -2.00
C VAL A 103 -12.60 8.59 -1.29
N VAL A 104 -12.62 8.56 0.04
CA VAL A 104 -13.85 8.45 0.85
C VAL A 104 -14.80 9.61 0.54
N HIS A 105 -14.29 10.84 0.46
CA HIS A 105 -15.11 11.99 0.07
C HIS A 105 -15.76 11.78 -1.29
N THR A 106 -15.00 11.30 -2.29
CA THR A 106 -15.50 11.02 -3.64
C THR A 106 -16.53 9.88 -3.64
N LEU A 107 -16.32 8.84 -2.84
CA LEU A 107 -17.25 7.73 -2.67
C LEU A 107 -18.55 8.16 -1.99
N LEU A 108 -18.57 9.25 -1.23
CA LEU A 108 -19.78 9.75 -0.54
C LEU A 108 -20.63 10.71 -1.40
N LEU A 109 -20.15 11.09 -2.59
CA LEU A 109 -20.91 11.90 -3.56
C LEU A 109 -21.94 11.04 -4.30
N GLN A 110 -23.21 11.43 -4.28
CA GLN A 110 -24.26 10.71 -5.02
C GLN A 110 -24.04 10.73 -6.54
N GLN A 111 -23.55 11.86 -7.06
CA GLN A 111 -23.20 12.01 -8.48
C GLN A 111 -21.83 12.68 -8.62
N ALA A 112 -20.75 11.89 -8.49
CA ALA A 112 -19.42 12.38 -8.81
C ALA A 112 -19.23 12.47 -10.34
N GLN A 113 -18.75 13.62 -10.80
CA GLN A 113 -18.27 13.79 -12.17
C GLN A 113 -17.04 12.90 -12.41
N TRP A 114 -16.82 12.46 -13.66
CA TRP A 114 -15.72 11.55 -13.99
C TRP A 114 -14.33 12.10 -13.59
N TRP A 115 -14.12 13.42 -13.70
CA TRP A 115 -12.87 14.05 -13.31
C TRP A 115 -12.59 13.97 -11.81
N ARG A 116 -13.63 13.91 -10.96
CA ARG A 116 -13.47 13.72 -9.50
C ARG A 116 -13.00 12.31 -9.17
N VAL A 117 -13.47 11.31 -9.94
CA VAL A 117 -12.99 9.94 -9.84
C VAL A 117 -11.52 9.87 -10.25
N LEU A 118 -11.17 10.51 -11.37
CA LEU A 118 -9.79 10.60 -11.81
C LEU A 118 -8.89 11.24 -10.74
N LEU A 119 -9.33 12.38 -10.18
CA LEU A 119 -8.61 13.07 -9.11
C LEU A 119 -8.46 12.19 -7.87
N SER A 120 -9.48 11.42 -7.48
CA SER A 120 -9.37 10.51 -6.32
C SER A 120 -8.39 9.36 -6.56
N GLY A 121 -8.33 8.81 -7.77
CA GLY A 121 -7.37 7.76 -8.10
C GLY A 121 -5.94 8.30 -8.13
N VAL A 122 -5.75 9.49 -8.72
CA VAL A 122 -4.45 10.19 -8.72
C VAL A 122 -4.01 10.52 -7.30
N ALA A 123 -4.90 11.06 -6.46
CA ALA A 123 -4.62 11.33 -5.07
C ALA A 123 -4.25 10.05 -4.31
N LEU A 124 -4.97 8.94 -4.52
CA LEU A 124 -4.66 7.64 -3.92
C LEU A 124 -3.28 7.14 -4.35
N GLY A 125 -2.98 7.13 -5.65
CA GLY A 125 -1.70 6.70 -6.18
C GLY A 125 -0.54 7.53 -5.61
N LEU A 126 -0.65 8.86 -5.63
CA LEU A 126 0.36 9.76 -5.08
C LEU A 126 0.53 9.61 -3.56
N GLY A 127 -0.58 9.42 -2.82
CA GLY A 127 -0.54 9.22 -1.37
C GLY A 127 0.12 7.90 -0.97
N VAL A 128 -0.22 6.81 -1.67
CA VAL A 128 0.43 5.49 -1.49
C VAL A 128 1.91 5.58 -1.83
N ALA A 129 2.26 6.21 -2.95
CA ALA A 129 3.65 6.43 -3.36
C ALA A 129 4.44 7.21 -2.29
N SER A 130 3.90 8.35 -1.86
CA SER A 130 4.55 9.21 -0.88
C SER A 130 4.71 8.51 0.47
N MET A 131 3.69 7.77 0.92
CA MET A 131 3.79 6.96 2.13
C MET A 131 4.85 5.87 1.99
N HIS A 132 4.91 5.19 0.84
CA HIS A 132 5.87 4.13 0.59
C HIS A 132 7.32 4.64 0.67
N PHE A 133 7.66 5.73 0.00
CA PHE A 133 9.00 6.30 0.08
C PHE A 133 9.33 6.82 1.47
N TRP A 134 8.39 7.53 2.10
CA TRP A 134 8.63 8.04 3.44
C TRP A 134 8.78 6.88 4.45
N GLY A 135 7.98 5.82 4.33
CA GLY A 135 8.09 4.62 5.13
C GLY A 135 9.44 3.93 4.97
N MET A 136 9.96 3.86 3.74
CA MET A 136 11.32 3.34 3.51
C MET A 136 12.40 4.23 4.13
N PHE A 137 12.29 5.56 4.03
CA PHE A 137 13.19 6.49 4.73
C PHE A 137 13.13 6.39 6.27
N ALA A 138 12.06 5.82 6.82
CA ALA A 138 11.94 5.61 8.27
C ALA A 138 12.76 4.41 8.79
N SER A 139 13.24 3.55 7.89
CA SER A 139 14.12 2.44 8.21
C SER A 139 15.57 2.89 8.21
N ASP A 140 16.34 2.49 9.23
CA ASP A 140 17.79 2.75 9.26
C ASP A 140 18.55 2.02 8.12
N ALA A 141 17.91 1.04 7.48
CA ALA A 141 18.42 0.34 6.30
C ALA A 141 18.13 1.09 4.98
N ALA A 142 17.53 2.29 5.02
CA ALA A 142 17.19 3.07 3.83
C ALA A 142 18.38 3.30 2.88
N TYR A 143 19.60 3.42 3.41
CA TYR A 143 20.79 3.66 2.59
C TYR A 143 21.19 2.47 1.71
N LEU A 144 20.74 1.25 2.05
CA LEU A 144 21.03 0.03 1.30
C LEU A 144 20.05 -0.19 0.14
N MET A 145 18.87 0.43 0.20
CA MET A 145 17.78 0.21 -0.76
C MET A 145 17.89 1.18 -1.93
N HIS A 146 18.45 0.72 -3.05
CA HIS A 146 18.49 1.51 -4.27
C HIS A 146 17.31 1.14 -5.19
N HIS A 147 16.67 2.15 -5.78
CA HIS A 147 15.51 1.95 -6.65
C HIS A 147 15.91 1.97 -8.12
N ALA A 148 15.35 1.03 -8.90
CA ALA A 148 15.38 1.13 -10.35
C ALA A 148 14.29 2.13 -10.76
N PRO A 149 14.61 3.33 -11.29
CA PRO A 149 13.60 4.36 -11.59
C PRO A 149 12.51 3.87 -12.54
N LYS A 150 12.83 2.90 -13.42
CA LYS A 150 11.87 2.28 -14.35
C LYS A 150 10.86 1.35 -13.64
N GLY A 151 11.32 0.47 -12.75
CA GLY A 151 10.45 -0.47 -12.02
C GLY A 151 9.50 0.28 -11.09
N LEU A 152 10.01 1.34 -10.47
CA LEU A 152 9.22 2.23 -9.64
C LEU A 152 8.13 2.97 -10.42
N LEU A 153 8.47 3.57 -11.58
CA LEU A 153 7.48 4.22 -12.43
C LEU A 153 6.39 3.24 -12.91
N LEU A 154 6.76 1.99 -13.20
CA LEU A 154 5.82 0.94 -13.58
C LEU A 154 4.87 0.59 -12.43
N ALA A 155 5.40 0.40 -11.21
CA ALA A 155 4.60 0.11 -10.02
C ALA A 155 3.65 1.26 -9.67
N LEU A 156 4.10 2.51 -9.81
CA LEU A 156 3.28 3.70 -9.63
C LEU A 156 2.18 3.80 -10.69
N GLY A 157 2.50 3.56 -11.96
CA GLY A 157 1.53 3.58 -13.05
C GLY A 157 0.47 2.48 -12.92
N LEU A 158 0.89 1.26 -12.60
CA LEU A 158 -0.01 0.13 -12.37
C LEU A 158 -0.89 0.37 -11.14
N GLY A 159 -0.29 0.86 -10.05
CA GLY A 159 -1.01 1.24 -8.84
C GLY A 159 -2.09 2.30 -9.10
N LEU A 160 -1.76 3.33 -9.87
CA LEU A 160 -2.72 4.37 -10.28
C LEU A 160 -3.87 3.78 -11.13
N ALA A 161 -3.54 2.95 -12.12
CA ALA A 161 -4.54 2.34 -12.99
C ALA A 161 -5.51 1.44 -12.19
N MET A 162 -4.98 0.64 -11.28
CA MET A 162 -5.76 -0.27 -10.45
C MET A 162 -6.56 0.48 -9.36
N ALA A 163 -6.05 1.58 -8.83
CA ALA A 163 -6.77 2.49 -7.94
C ALA A 163 -7.99 3.10 -8.65
N LEU A 164 -7.80 3.62 -9.86
CA LEU A 164 -8.88 4.13 -10.70
C LEU A 164 -9.92 3.06 -11.00
N PHE A 165 -9.45 1.86 -11.38
CA PHE A 165 -10.32 0.72 -11.63
C PHE A 165 -11.18 0.37 -10.41
N SER A 166 -10.60 0.35 -9.21
CA SER A 166 -11.31 0.04 -7.97
C SER A 166 -12.43 1.05 -7.66
N VAL A 167 -12.19 2.35 -7.87
CA VAL A 167 -13.21 3.39 -7.65
C VAL A 167 -14.31 3.31 -8.71
N VAL A 168 -13.94 3.09 -9.98
CA VAL A 168 -14.92 2.91 -11.07
C VAL A 168 -15.79 1.68 -10.84
N LEU A 169 -15.19 0.57 -10.42
CA LEU A 169 -15.89 -0.68 -10.11
C LEU A 169 -16.92 -0.48 -9.00
N TYR A 170 -16.54 0.16 -7.89
CA TYR A 170 -17.46 0.49 -6.81
C TYR A 170 -18.68 1.27 -7.29
N ARG A 171 -18.45 2.33 -8.08
CA ARG A 171 -19.54 3.16 -8.60
C ARG A 171 -20.42 2.43 -9.60
N ARG A 172 -19.82 1.60 -10.46
CA ARG A 172 -20.58 0.78 -11.42
C ARG A 172 -21.47 -0.23 -10.70
N MET A 173 -20.97 -0.85 -9.64
CA MET A 173 -21.77 -1.78 -8.82
C MET A 173 -22.91 -1.07 -8.09
N GLN A 174 -22.69 0.18 -7.65
CA GLN A 174 -23.78 1.00 -7.11
C GLN A 174 -24.82 1.39 -8.15
N SER A 175 -24.41 1.77 -9.36
CA SER A 175 -25.33 2.20 -10.41
C SER A 175 -26.24 1.07 -10.89
N VAL A 176 -25.76 -0.17 -10.89
CA VAL A 176 -26.57 -1.36 -11.23
C VAL A 176 -27.40 -1.90 -10.06
N GLY A 177 -27.38 -1.21 -8.91
CA GLY A 177 -28.17 -1.61 -7.73
C GLY A 177 -27.67 -2.87 -7.04
N ALA A 178 -26.37 -3.19 -7.12
CA ALA A 178 -25.82 -4.39 -6.49
C ALA A 178 -26.04 -4.40 -4.96
N ARG A 179 -26.10 -5.61 -4.39
CA ARG A 179 -26.25 -5.78 -2.94
C ARG A 179 -25.05 -5.17 -2.20
N PRO A 180 -25.25 -4.48 -1.05
CA PRO A 180 -24.16 -3.84 -0.29
C PRO A 180 -22.99 -4.76 0.05
N MET A 181 -23.30 -6.00 0.42
CA MET A 181 -22.30 -7.00 0.77
C MET A 181 -21.46 -7.40 -0.46
N LEU A 182 -22.08 -7.49 -1.64
CA LEU A 182 -21.37 -7.78 -2.88
C LEU A 182 -20.43 -6.62 -3.28
N ILE A 183 -20.92 -5.36 -3.16
CA ILE A 183 -20.09 -4.17 -3.37
C ILE A 183 -18.87 -4.20 -2.44
N THR A 184 -19.10 -4.54 -1.17
CA THR A 184 -18.07 -4.64 -0.14
C THR A 184 -17.02 -5.70 -0.50
N LEU A 185 -17.43 -6.95 -0.77
CA LEU A 185 -16.50 -8.04 -1.07
C LEU A 185 -15.73 -7.78 -2.36
N VAL A 186 -16.42 -7.39 -3.45
CA VAL A 186 -15.80 -7.27 -4.76
C VAL A 186 -14.96 -6.01 -4.84
N SER A 187 -15.52 -4.84 -4.56
CA SER A 187 -14.77 -3.58 -4.69
C SER A 187 -13.70 -3.44 -3.61
N GLY A 188 -14.01 -3.84 -2.38
CA GLY A 188 -13.03 -3.84 -1.28
C GLY A 188 -11.93 -4.87 -1.49
N GLY A 189 -12.27 -6.07 -1.96
CA GLY A 189 -11.30 -7.11 -2.29
C GLY A 189 -10.36 -6.68 -3.42
N VAL A 190 -10.90 -6.12 -4.51
CA VAL A 190 -10.08 -5.59 -5.62
C VAL A 190 -9.17 -4.45 -5.14
N MET A 191 -9.68 -3.54 -4.30
CA MET A 191 -8.90 -2.42 -3.76
C MET A 191 -7.78 -2.90 -2.84
N GLY A 192 -8.04 -3.88 -1.97
CA GLY A 192 -7.02 -4.49 -1.10
C GLY A 192 -5.97 -5.27 -1.88
N ALA A 193 -6.41 -6.12 -2.81
CA ALA A 193 -5.52 -6.92 -3.67
C ALA A 193 -4.62 -6.03 -4.54
N THR A 194 -5.17 -4.94 -5.08
CA THR A 194 -4.42 -3.90 -5.80
C THR A 194 -3.32 -3.32 -4.92
N THR A 195 -3.67 -2.92 -3.69
CA THR A 195 -2.74 -2.27 -2.77
C THR A 195 -1.59 -3.22 -2.42
N ALA A 196 -1.90 -4.47 -2.10
CA ALA A 196 -0.89 -5.49 -1.82
C ALA A 196 -0.01 -5.79 -3.05
N SER A 197 -0.61 -5.95 -4.23
CA SER A 197 0.12 -6.20 -5.48
C SER A 197 1.09 -5.07 -5.78
N MET A 198 0.64 -3.81 -5.68
CA MET A 198 1.50 -2.64 -5.88
C MET A 198 2.70 -2.65 -4.91
N HIS A 199 2.47 -2.98 -3.64
CA HIS A 199 3.54 -3.03 -2.65
C HIS A 199 4.60 -4.10 -2.96
N TYR A 200 4.19 -5.33 -3.26
CA TYR A 200 5.13 -6.41 -3.55
C TYR A 200 5.83 -6.25 -4.91
N ILE A 201 5.15 -5.70 -5.92
CA ILE A 201 5.78 -5.32 -7.20
C ILE A 201 6.82 -4.21 -6.98
N ALA A 202 6.53 -3.25 -6.10
CA ALA A 202 7.48 -2.19 -5.76
C ALA A 202 8.70 -2.74 -4.98
N MET A 203 8.49 -3.71 -4.09
CA MET A 203 9.56 -4.40 -3.36
C MET A 203 10.47 -5.19 -4.31
N ASP A 204 9.90 -5.95 -5.26
CA ASP A 204 10.66 -6.70 -6.28
C ASP A 204 11.58 -5.79 -7.13
N ALA A 205 11.23 -4.51 -7.26
CA ALA A 205 12.03 -3.51 -7.97
C ALA A 205 13.19 -2.90 -7.15
N ILE A 206 13.36 -3.29 -5.88
CA ILE A 206 14.46 -2.86 -5.00
C ILE A 206 15.65 -3.80 -5.19
N TYR A 207 16.85 -3.22 -5.27
CA TYR A 207 18.11 -3.96 -5.26
C TYR A 207 19.06 -3.43 -4.18
N ILE A 208 19.89 -4.32 -3.64
CA ILE A 208 20.89 -4.01 -2.61
C ILE A 208 22.28 -4.10 -3.25
N LEU A 209 23.14 -3.12 -2.98
CA LEU A 209 24.54 -3.13 -3.40
C LEU A 209 25.38 -3.85 -2.34
N VAL A 210 25.96 -5.01 -2.69
CA VAL A 210 26.88 -5.78 -1.82
C VAL A 210 28.27 -5.81 -2.46
N GLY A 211 29.32 -5.42 -1.72
CA GLY A 211 30.70 -5.47 -2.19
C GLY A 211 31.26 -6.91 -2.25
N GLN A 212 32.06 -7.22 -3.28
CA GLN A 212 32.51 -8.61 -3.56
C GLN A 212 33.36 -9.27 -2.45
N GLY A 213 34.03 -8.50 -1.58
CA GLY A 213 34.80 -9.06 -0.45
C GLY A 213 33.95 -9.70 0.65
N ASP A 214 32.67 -9.32 0.73
CA ASP A 214 31.71 -9.79 1.73
C ASP A 214 30.65 -10.73 1.12
N SER A 215 30.75 -11.07 -0.17
CA SER A 215 29.68 -11.80 -0.87
C SER A 215 29.51 -13.24 -0.42
N GLU A 216 30.58 -13.97 -0.05
CA GLU A 216 30.43 -15.32 0.51
C GLU A 216 30.23 -15.35 2.03
N ALA A 217 30.73 -14.36 2.76
CA ALA A 217 30.63 -14.29 4.23
C ALA A 217 29.32 -13.60 4.68
N GLY A 218 28.89 -12.57 3.95
CA GLY A 218 27.61 -11.88 4.11
C GLY A 218 26.44 -12.77 3.71
N ALA A 219 26.50 -13.45 2.55
CA ALA A 219 25.46 -14.40 2.15
C ALA A 219 25.30 -15.56 3.15
N ARG A 220 26.39 -16.03 3.77
CA ARG A 220 26.33 -17.04 4.87
C ARG A 220 25.78 -16.48 6.18
N ARG A 221 25.98 -15.19 6.49
CA ARG A 221 25.33 -14.53 7.65
C ARG A 221 23.84 -14.29 7.44
N CYS A 222 23.39 -14.16 6.19
CA CYS A 222 21.98 -13.98 5.83
C CYS A 222 21.19 -15.31 5.73
N THR A 223 21.86 -16.47 5.76
CA THR A 223 21.25 -17.81 5.56
C THR A 223 21.45 -18.76 6.75
N GLY A 224 22.15 -18.34 7.80
CA GLY A 224 22.34 -19.14 9.02
C GLY A 224 21.20 -18.94 10.02
N PRO A 225 20.75 -20.00 10.73
CA PRO A 225 19.84 -19.83 11.86
C PRO A 225 20.52 -19.02 12.99
N PRO A 226 19.74 -18.40 13.89
CA PRO A 226 20.25 -17.52 14.95
C PRO A 226 21.25 -18.21 15.89
#